data_AF-A0A9P3JTV7-F1
#
_entry.id   AF-A0A9P3JTV7-F1
#
_cell.length_a   1.000
_cell.length_b   1.000
_cell.length_c   1.000
_cell.angle_alpha   90.00
_cell.angle_beta   90.00
_cell.angle_gamma   90.00
#
_symmetry.space_group_name_H-M   'P 1'
#
loop_
_entity.id
_entity.type
_entity.pdbx_description
1 polymer ?
#
loop_
_entity_poly.entity_id
_entity_poly.type
_entity_poly.pdbx_seq_one_letter_code
_entity_poly.pdbx_strand_id
1 'polypeptide(L)'
;MSRPSSERERYSHDGVLAAIKLLGSYLTVAPSSHRKRVGRLLGFMLGVKGEDEDRPLLASRYLLPALVHMSSEARGCNTILKRGGHRFLIEYIAETGRTNMTGQLRSGAEGQTSLMQAADVILNLFSFRRNIKVPLDPHDFVPLLASMGAWSSVKSTDPKITYKTLAMAACVNVSMLQLSSEDIIKKKLDLATYKKLPSSLGVIVKFLEFGHRNCNSFSSETEIKELWDITLGSCTDCLLLWPQLKRAIVKSEYWARVSRQKAVTQERLNQVCKDERLRKLLALVAFSN
;
A
#
# COMPACT_ATOMS: atom_id res chain seq x y z
N MET A 1 -27.89 -44.49 0.12
CA MET A 1 -26.55 -44.43 -0.51
C MET A 1 -25.74 -43.36 0.19
N SER A 2 -24.78 -43.76 1.02
CA SER A 2 -23.91 -42.83 1.76
C SER A 2 -22.81 -42.35 0.83
N ARG A 3 -22.74 -41.04 0.54
CA ARG A 3 -21.65 -40.48 -0.29
C ARG A 3 -20.27 -40.78 0.34
N PRO A 4 -19.25 -41.10 -0.47
CA PRO A 4 -17.90 -41.38 0.00
C PRO A 4 -17.34 -40.20 0.83
N SER A 5 -16.47 -40.49 1.79
CA SER A 5 -15.91 -39.52 2.74
C SER A 5 -15.20 -38.36 2.05
N SER A 6 -14.50 -38.64 0.94
CA SER A 6 -13.85 -37.63 0.11
C SER A 6 -14.84 -36.62 -0.47
N GLU A 7 -15.95 -37.04 -1.08
CA GLU A 7 -16.97 -36.12 -1.60
C GLU A 7 -17.60 -35.24 -0.52
N ARG A 8 -17.81 -35.75 0.70
CA ARG A 8 -18.35 -34.95 1.81
C ARG A 8 -17.39 -33.88 2.29
N GLU A 9 -16.09 -34.18 2.34
CA GLU A 9 -15.04 -33.21 2.65
C GLU A 9 -14.98 -32.11 1.58
N ARG A 10 -15.10 -32.48 0.29
CA ARG A 10 -15.16 -31.53 -0.84
C ARG A 10 -16.30 -30.51 -0.74
N TYR A 11 -17.54 -31.01 -0.60
CA TYR A 11 -18.72 -30.14 -0.44
C TYR A 11 -18.63 -29.25 0.82
N SER A 12 -17.92 -29.69 1.86
CA SER A 12 -17.69 -28.91 3.07
C SER A 12 -16.73 -27.76 2.84
N HIS A 13 -15.61 -27.96 2.14
CA HIS A 13 -14.64 -26.90 1.84
C HIS A 13 -15.22 -25.84 0.90
N ASP A 14 -15.87 -26.26 -0.18
CA ASP A 14 -16.52 -25.34 -1.12
C ASP A 14 -17.72 -24.63 -0.49
N GLY A 15 -18.45 -25.30 0.41
CA GLY A 15 -19.53 -24.70 1.17
C GLY A 15 -19.05 -23.56 2.09
N VAL A 16 -17.93 -23.76 2.79
CA VAL A 16 -17.33 -22.71 3.63
C VAL A 16 -16.82 -21.55 2.77
N LEU A 17 -16.19 -21.85 1.63
CA LEU A 17 -15.76 -20.82 0.69
C LEU A 17 -16.94 -20.00 0.16
N ALA A 18 -18.02 -20.66 -0.29
CA ALA A 18 -19.23 -20.00 -0.75
C ALA A 18 -19.86 -19.12 0.35
N ALA A 19 -19.88 -19.60 1.60
CA ALA A 19 -20.35 -18.83 2.73
C ALA A 19 -19.50 -17.58 2.99
N ILE A 20 -18.17 -17.67 2.87
CA ILE A 20 -17.26 -16.52 2.99
C ILE A 20 -17.49 -15.53 1.85
N LYS A 21 -17.65 -16.00 0.61
CA LYS A 21 -17.97 -15.15 -0.55
C LYS A 21 -19.29 -14.40 -0.33
N LEU A 22 -20.34 -15.11 0.10
CA LEU A 22 -21.66 -14.52 0.39
C LEU A 22 -21.56 -13.49 1.53
N LEU A 23 -20.88 -13.85 2.62
CA LEU A 23 -20.69 -12.95 3.76
C LEU A 23 -19.87 -11.72 3.35
N GLY A 24 -18.80 -11.87 2.57
CA GLY A 24 -18.01 -10.77 2.05
C GLY A 24 -18.84 -9.82 1.19
N SER A 25 -19.61 -10.36 0.24
CA SER A 25 -20.55 -9.59 -0.59
C SER A 25 -21.60 -8.86 0.25
N TYR A 26 -22.16 -9.51 1.28
CA TYR A 26 -23.09 -8.86 2.21
C TYR A 26 -22.42 -7.72 2.98
N LEU A 27 -21.19 -7.92 3.46
CA LEU A 27 -20.43 -6.90 4.18
C LEU A 27 -20.03 -5.72 3.27
N THR A 28 -19.98 -5.88 1.96
CA THR A 28 -19.83 -4.74 1.03
C THR A 28 -21.01 -3.77 1.13
N VAL A 29 -22.23 -4.29 1.31
CA VAL A 29 -23.46 -3.47 1.41
C VAL A 29 -23.75 -3.05 2.85
N ALA A 30 -23.35 -3.86 3.84
CA ALA A 30 -23.52 -3.58 5.26
C ALA A 30 -22.21 -3.77 6.06
N PRO A 31 -21.22 -2.87 5.91
CA PRO A 31 -19.86 -3.09 6.43
C PRO A 31 -19.76 -3.13 7.96
N SER A 32 -20.69 -2.49 8.66
CA SER A 32 -20.74 -2.45 10.12
C SER A 32 -21.51 -3.65 10.71
N SER A 33 -22.27 -4.38 9.90
CA SER A 33 -23.04 -5.53 10.35
C SER A 33 -22.13 -6.62 10.89
N HIS A 34 -22.48 -7.16 12.05
CA HIS A 34 -21.76 -8.26 12.69
C HIS A 34 -20.24 -8.02 12.91
N ARG A 35 -19.76 -6.77 12.95
CA ARG A 35 -18.32 -6.41 13.11
C ARG A 35 -17.61 -7.18 14.22
N LYS A 36 -18.27 -7.42 15.36
CA LYS A 36 -17.74 -8.23 16.48
C LYS A 36 -17.59 -9.72 16.12
N ARG A 37 -18.52 -10.31 15.37
CA ARG A 37 -18.46 -11.73 14.97
C ARG A 37 -17.43 -11.91 13.85
N VAL A 38 -17.46 -11.05 12.83
CA VAL A 38 -16.46 -11.03 11.73
C VAL A 38 -15.06 -10.87 12.31
N GLY A 39 -14.84 -9.91 13.22
CA GLY A 39 -13.54 -9.73 13.87
C GLY A 39 -13.05 -10.92 14.71
N ARG A 40 -13.96 -11.74 15.26
CA ARG A 40 -13.59 -12.97 15.98
C ARG A 40 -13.16 -14.09 15.03
N LEU A 41 -13.83 -14.20 13.89
CA LEU A 41 -13.59 -15.24 12.89
C LEU A 41 -12.57 -14.84 11.82
N LEU A 42 -12.09 -13.59 11.83
CA LEU A 42 -11.28 -13.05 10.74
C LEU A 42 -10.07 -13.92 10.38
N GLY A 43 -9.31 -14.40 11.36
CA GLY A 43 -8.15 -15.25 11.10
C GLY A 43 -8.51 -16.56 10.41
N PHE A 44 -9.65 -17.16 10.79
CA PHE A 44 -10.18 -18.34 10.10
C PHE A 44 -10.61 -17.99 8.67
N MET A 45 -11.39 -16.91 8.50
CA MET A 45 -11.93 -16.52 7.20
C MET A 45 -10.83 -16.17 6.18
N LEU A 46 -9.74 -15.55 6.62
CA LEU A 46 -8.57 -15.25 5.78
C LEU A 46 -7.73 -16.49 5.45
N GLY A 47 -7.88 -17.58 6.20
CA GLY A 47 -7.16 -18.83 6.00
C GLY A 47 -7.88 -19.85 5.11
N VAL A 48 -9.16 -19.63 4.76
CA VAL A 48 -9.93 -20.59 3.96
C VAL A 48 -9.50 -20.56 2.50
N LYS A 49 -9.15 -21.75 1.98
CA LYS A 49 -8.85 -22.01 0.57
C LYS A 49 -9.96 -22.84 -0.06
N GLY A 50 -10.23 -22.61 -1.34
CA GLY A 50 -10.97 -23.56 -2.18
C GLY A 50 -10.12 -24.81 -2.49
N GLU A 51 -10.77 -25.91 -2.89
CA GLU A 51 -10.07 -27.15 -3.26
C GLU A 51 -9.15 -26.95 -4.48
N ASP A 52 -9.60 -26.16 -5.46
CA ASP A 52 -8.83 -25.78 -6.65
C ASP A 52 -7.93 -24.55 -6.43
N GLU A 53 -7.90 -24.00 -5.21
CA GLU A 53 -7.10 -22.82 -4.88
C GLU A 53 -5.87 -23.21 -4.06
N ASP A 54 -4.68 -23.16 -4.69
CA ASP A 54 -3.40 -23.38 -3.98
C ASP A 54 -3.23 -22.43 -2.78
N ARG A 55 -3.90 -21.27 -2.80
CA ARG A 55 -3.81 -20.23 -1.77
C ARG A 55 -5.17 -19.55 -1.47
N PRO A 56 -5.39 -19.02 -0.26
CA PRO A 56 -6.68 -18.48 0.21
C PRO A 56 -7.10 -17.14 -0.44
N LEU A 57 -6.42 -16.76 -1.52
CA LEU A 57 -6.32 -15.37 -1.98
C LEU A 57 -7.55 -14.93 -2.79
N LEU A 58 -8.27 -15.85 -3.42
CA LEU A 58 -9.46 -15.54 -4.20
C LEU A 58 -10.71 -15.42 -3.31
N ALA A 59 -10.80 -16.23 -2.26
CA ALA A 59 -11.84 -16.15 -1.23
C ALA A 59 -11.83 -14.83 -0.46
N SER A 60 -10.62 -14.39 -0.09
CA SER A 60 -10.40 -13.26 0.80
C SER A 60 -10.66 -11.91 0.14
N ARG A 61 -10.61 -11.80 -1.19
CA ARG A 61 -10.87 -10.54 -1.90
C ARG A 61 -12.26 -10.00 -1.58
N TYR A 62 -13.22 -10.90 -1.34
CA TYR A 62 -14.58 -10.55 -0.94
C TYR A 62 -14.66 -9.97 0.48
N LEU A 63 -13.62 -10.15 1.30
CA LEU A 63 -13.52 -9.59 2.65
C LEU A 63 -12.83 -8.23 2.67
N LEU A 64 -12.17 -7.81 1.59
CA LEU A 64 -11.46 -6.53 1.53
C LEU A 64 -12.35 -5.31 1.81
N PRO A 65 -13.59 -5.21 1.28
CA PRO A 65 -14.48 -4.10 1.64
C PRO A 65 -14.76 -4.03 3.16
N ALA A 66 -14.98 -5.19 3.78
CA ALA A 66 -15.18 -5.28 5.23
C ALA A 66 -13.93 -4.89 6.01
N LEU A 67 -12.74 -5.30 5.52
CA LEU A 67 -11.46 -4.93 6.12
C LEU A 67 -11.19 -3.43 6.02
N VAL A 68 -11.50 -2.79 4.89
CA VAL A 68 -11.40 -1.33 4.73
C VAL A 68 -12.23 -0.64 5.82
N HIS A 69 -13.51 -1.01 5.94
CA HIS A 69 -14.38 -0.44 6.97
C HIS A 69 -13.94 -0.78 8.39
N MET A 70 -13.44 -2.00 8.64
CA MET A 70 -12.91 -2.35 9.95
C MET A 70 -11.71 -1.48 10.31
N SER A 71 -10.80 -1.26 9.35
CA SER A 71 -9.53 -0.55 9.54
C SER A 71 -9.66 0.96 9.69
N SER A 72 -10.82 1.56 9.39
CA SER A 72 -11.05 3.00 9.55
C SER A 72 -10.97 3.50 11.01
N GLU A 73 -10.81 2.59 11.98
CA GLU A 73 -10.62 2.91 13.39
C GLU A 73 -9.49 2.05 14.00
N ALA A 74 -8.79 2.61 14.99
CA ALA A 74 -7.69 1.93 15.69
C ALA A 74 -8.11 0.58 16.33
N ARG A 75 -9.36 0.45 16.82
CA ARG A 75 -9.86 -0.83 17.38
C ARG A 75 -9.93 -1.94 16.32
N GLY A 76 -10.35 -1.61 15.10
CA GLY A 76 -10.40 -2.59 14.03
C GLY A 76 -9.01 -2.92 13.50
N CYS A 77 -8.11 -1.92 13.40
CA CYS A 77 -6.69 -2.16 13.11
C CYS A 77 -6.06 -3.16 14.10
N ASN A 78 -6.30 -2.99 15.40
CA ASN A 78 -5.88 -3.97 16.42
C ASN A 78 -6.43 -5.37 16.17
N THR A 79 -7.69 -5.47 15.73
CA THR A 79 -8.33 -6.76 15.44
C THR A 79 -7.66 -7.43 14.24
N ILE A 80 -7.37 -6.67 13.19
CA ILE A 80 -6.69 -7.16 11.99
C ILE A 80 -5.30 -7.69 12.35
N LEU A 81 -4.49 -6.91 13.08
CA LEU A 81 -3.13 -7.31 13.49
C LEU A 81 -3.13 -8.55 14.39
N LYS A 82 -3.98 -8.61 15.41
CA LYS A 82 -4.10 -9.78 16.30
C LYS A 82 -4.50 -11.07 15.60
N ARG A 83 -5.15 -10.95 14.44
CA ARG A 83 -5.61 -12.09 13.64
C ARG A 83 -4.69 -12.39 12.46
N GLY A 84 -3.52 -11.74 12.37
CA GLY A 84 -2.56 -11.94 11.27
C GLY A 84 -3.02 -11.37 9.93
N GLY A 85 -4.04 -10.50 9.92
CA GLY A 85 -4.60 -9.98 8.67
C GLY A 85 -3.64 -9.09 7.89
N HIS A 86 -2.67 -8.44 8.55
CA HIS A 86 -1.65 -7.66 7.84
C HIS A 86 -0.74 -8.55 7.00
N ARG A 87 -0.31 -9.71 7.51
CA ARG A 87 0.52 -10.67 6.75
C ARG A 87 -0.24 -11.19 5.54
N PHE A 88 -1.52 -11.50 5.75
CA PHE A 88 -2.41 -11.89 4.67
C PHE A 88 -2.49 -10.81 3.56
N LEU A 89 -2.72 -9.55 3.93
CA LEU A 89 -2.81 -8.44 2.98
C LEU A 89 -1.50 -8.22 2.19
N ILE A 90 -0.36 -8.39 2.86
CA ILE A 90 0.96 -8.24 2.24
C ILE A 90 1.19 -9.34 1.21
N GLU A 91 0.86 -10.60 1.56
CA GLU A 91 0.90 -11.71 0.61
C GLU A 91 -0.08 -11.50 -0.55
N TYR A 92 -1.29 -11.04 -0.26
CA TYR A 92 -2.31 -10.75 -1.27
C TYR A 92 -1.86 -9.69 -2.28
N ILE A 93 -1.25 -8.59 -1.81
CA ILE A 93 -0.70 -7.55 -2.68
C ILE A 93 0.47 -8.09 -3.50
N ALA A 94 1.38 -8.84 -2.86
CA ALA A 94 2.54 -9.41 -3.54
C ALA A 94 2.15 -10.39 -4.66
N GLU A 95 1.17 -11.25 -4.40
CA GLU A 95 0.69 -12.24 -5.37
C GLU A 95 -0.13 -11.59 -6.47
N THR A 96 -1.15 -10.81 -6.10
CA THR A 96 -2.06 -10.18 -7.08
C THR A 96 -1.31 -9.18 -7.96
N GLY A 97 -0.33 -8.46 -7.40
CA GLY A 97 0.58 -7.62 -8.17
C GLY A 97 1.39 -8.41 -9.20
N ARG A 98 1.87 -9.61 -8.85
CA ARG A 98 2.62 -10.50 -9.75
C ARG A 98 1.77 -11.08 -10.86
N THR A 99 0.60 -11.63 -10.52
CA THR A 99 -0.30 -12.25 -11.49
C THR A 99 -0.94 -11.25 -12.46
N ASN A 100 -1.12 -9.99 -12.02
CA ASN A 100 -1.54 -8.90 -12.90
C ASN A 100 -0.44 -8.54 -13.91
N MET A 101 0.85 -8.66 -13.54
CA MET A 101 1.96 -8.46 -14.49
C MET A 101 2.09 -9.62 -15.50
N THR A 102 1.71 -10.84 -15.14
CA THR A 102 1.78 -12.01 -16.03
C THR A 102 0.54 -12.20 -16.91
N GLY A 103 -0.48 -11.35 -16.76
CA GLY A 103 -1.74 -11.41 -17.53
C GLY A 103 -2.62 -12.63 -17.22
N GLN A 104 -2.29 -13.39 -16.17
CA GLN A 104 -2.98 -14.64 -15.80
C GLN A 104 -4.28 -14.40 -15.04
N LEU A 105 -4.35 -13.32 -14.26
CA LEU A 105 -5.64 -12.75 -13.86
C LEU A 105 -6.12 -11.92 -15.04
N ARG A 106 -7.28 -12.28 -15.62
CA ARG A 106 -8.00 -11.41 -16.57
C ARG A 106 -8.17 -10.06 -15.86
N SER A 107 -7.27 -9.12 -16.16
CA SER A 107 -7.10 -7.89 -15.40
C SER A 107 -8.24 -6.93 -15.74
N GLY A 108 -9.43 -7.23 -15.23
CA GLY A 108 -10.55 -6.30 -15.19
C GLY A 108 -10.36 -5.27 -14.09
N ALA A 109 -11.25 -4.27 -14.10
CA ALA A 109 -11.32 -3.24 -13.05
C ALA A 109 -11.34 -3.83 -11.62
N GLU A 110 -11.96 -5.01 -11.44
CA GLU A 110 -12.08 -5.69 -10.14
C GLU A 110 -10.74 -5.99 -9.47
N GLY A 111 -9.72 -6.41 -10.22
CA GLY A 111 -8.40 -6.74 -9.66
C GLY A 111 -7.60 -5.51 -9.23
N GLN A 112 -7.85 -4.36 -9.88
CA GLN A 112 -7.27 -3.09 -9.45
C GLN A 112 -7.99 -2.58 -8.20
N THR A 113 -9.32 -2.63 -8.17
CA THR A 113 -10.11 -2.24 -7.00
C THR A 113 -9.72 -3.03 -5.76
N SER A 114 -9.52 -4.35 -5.86
CA SER A 114 -9.14 -5.17 -4.71
C SER A 114 -7.73 -4.85 -4.20
N LEU A 115 -6.76 -4.60 -5.08
CA LEU A 115 -5.42 -4.14 -4.67
C LEU A 115 -5.47 -2.79 -3.95
N MET A 116 -6.29 -1.87 -4.44
CA MET A 116 -6.47 -0.56 -3.80
C MET A 116 -7.09 -0.70 -2.40
N GLN A 117 -8.11 -1.54 -2.24
CA GLN A 117 -8.70 -1.82 -0.94
C GLN A 117 -7.69 -2.46 0.03
N ALA A 118 -6.86 -3.38 -0.45
CA ALA A 118 -5.80 -3.96 0.38
C ALA A 118 -4.77 -2.90 0.81
N ALA A 119 -4.37 -2.01 -0.11
CA ALA A 119 -3.47 -0.91 0.19
C ALA A 119 -4.08 0.10 1.17
N ASP A 120 -5.36 0.43 1.06
CA ASP A 120 -6.09 1.30 2.00
C ASP A 120 -6.06 0.74 3.42
N VAL A 121 -6.29 -0.58 3.58
CA VAL A 121 -6.20 -1.21 4.89
C VAL A 121 -4.78 -1.09 5.47
N ILE A 122 -3.75 -1.29 4.66
CA ILE A 122 -2.35 -1.12 5.07
C ILE A 122 -2.06 0.34 5.47
N LEU A 123 -2.51 1.32 4.69
CA LEU A 123 -2.37 2.73 5.03
C LEU A 123 -3.09 3.08 6.33
N ASN A 124 -4.28 2.52 6.58
CA ASN A 124 -4.98 2.69 7.83
C ASN A 124 -4.19 2.13 9.02
N LEU A 125 -3.56 0.94 8.87
CA LEU A 125 -2.67 0.40 9.90
C LEU A 125 -1.52 1.36 10.21
N PHE A 126 -0.89 1.95 9.19
CA PHE A 126 0.20 2.92 9.35
C PHE A 126 -0.28 4.24 9.97
N SER A 127 -1.45 4.73 9.57
CA SER A 127 -2.05 5.96 10.09
C SER A 127 -2.39 5.84 11.58
N PHE A 128 -2.94 4.68 11.99
CA PHE A 128 -3.27 4.41 13.38
C PHE A 128 -2.10 3.86 14.21
N ARG A 129 -0.86 3.81 13.70
CA ARG A 129 0.30 3.17 14.36
C ARG A 129 0.56 3.63 15.80
N ARG A 130 0.20 4.88 16.15
CA ARG A 130 0.33 5.43 17.51
C ARG A 130 -0.85 5.08 18.43
N ASN A 131 -1.98 4.67 17.87
CA ASN A 131 -3.24 4.43 18.57
C ASN A 131 -3.60 2.92 18.66
N ILE A 132 -2.82 2.06 18.00
CA ILE A 132 -2.95 0.60 18.09
C ILE A 132 -2.12 0.05 19.25
N LYS A 133 -2.62 -1.02 19.88
CA LYS A 133 -1.98 -1.72 21.00
C LYS A 133 -0.97 -2.78 20.53
N VAL A 134 -1.15 -3.29 19.30
CA VAL A 134 -0.21 -4.23 18.70
C VAL A 134 0.82 -3.43 17.90
N PRO A 135 2.12 -3.51 18.23
CA PRO A 135 3.14 -2.79 17.48
C PRO A 135 3.25 -3.34 16.06
N LEU A 136 3.54 -2.45 15.10
CA LEU A 136 3.87 -2.85 13.73
C LEU A 136 5.34 -3.24 13.69
N ASP A 137 5.64 -4.51 13.39
CA ASP A 137 7.02 -4.92 13.10
C ASP A 137 7.37 -4.49 11.68
N PRO A 138 8.34 -3.57 11.47
CA PRO A 138 8.72 -3.13 10.13
C PRO A 138 9.13 -4.28 9.21
N HIS A 139 9.65 -5.38 9.77
CA HIS A 139 10.06 -6.55 9.00
C HIS A 139 8.88 -7.23 8.30
N ASP A 140 7.71 -7.31 8.95
CA ASP A 140 6.52 -7.89 8.34
C ASP A 140 6.11 -7.13 7.07
N PHE A 141 6.38 -5.82 6.99
CA PHE A 141 5.97 -4.94 5.89
C PHE A 141 7.03 -4.73 4.80
N VAL A 142 8.26 -5.18 5.00
CA VAL A 142 9.33 -5.12 3.99
C VAL A 142 8.89 -5.60 2.59
N PRO A 143 8.16 -6.72 2.45
CA PRO A 143 7.76 -7.22 1.14
C PRO A 143 6.90 -6.23 0.34
N LEU A 144 6.22 -5.29 1.01
CA LEU A 144 5.42 -4.26 0.33
C LEU A 144 6.25 -3.35 -0.55
N LEU A 145 7.51 -3.06 -0.18
CA LEU A 145 8.36 -2.16 -0.97
C LEU A 145 8.47 -2.65 -2.41
N ALA A 146 8.81 -3.93 -2.59
CA ALA A 146 8.93 -4.54 -3.91
C ALA A 146 7.57 -4.69 -4.60
N SER A 147 6.54 -5.12 -3.87
CA SER A 147 5.20 -5.37 -4.42
C SER A 147 4.53 -4.08 -4.91
N MET A 148 4.69 -2.97 -4.21
CA MET A 148 4.19 -1.65 -4.62
C MET A 148 4.96 -1.12 -5.84
N GLY A 149 6.27 -1.39 -5.91
CA GLY A 149 7.09 -1.18 -7.10
C GLY A 149 6.51 -1.85 -8.33
N ALA A 150 6.27 -3.16 -8.22
CA ALA A 150 5.66 -3.97 -9.27
C ALA A 150 4.26 -3.47 -9.66
N TRP A 151 3.37 -3.28 -8.68
CA TRP A 151 2.00 -2.85 -8.95
C TRP A 151 1.92 -1.48 -9.65
N SER A 152 2.73 -0.50 -9.22
CA SER A 152 2.77 0.84 -9.85
C SER A 152 3.26 0.83 -11.30
N SER A 153 3.89 -0.26 -11.75
CA SER A 153 4.35 -0.41 -13.14
C SER A 153 3.27 -0.94 -14.09
N VAL A 154 2.15 -1.45 -13.55
CA VAL A 154 1.03 -1.95 -14.34
C VAL A 154 0.29 -0.77 -14.97
N LYS A 155 0.26 -0.74 -16.31
CA LYS A 155 -0.46 0.31 -17.06
C LYS A 155 -1.94 -0.01 -17.14
N SER A 156 -2.78 0.98 -16.85
CA SER A 156 -4.21 0.95 -17.15
C SER A 156 -4.47 1.75 -18.43
N THR A 157 -5.53 1.39 -19.15
CA THR A 157 -6.05 2.22 -20.27
C THR A 157 -6.65 3.53 -19.76
N ASP A 158 -7.05 3.59 -18.48
CA ASP A 158 -7.47 4.81 -17.80
C ASP A 158 -6.27 5.48 -17.11
N PRO A 159 -5.88 6.70 -17.54
CA PRO A 159 -4.82 7.47 -16.90
C PRO A 159 -5.10 7.75 -15.41
N LYS A 160 -6.36 7.96 -15.01
CA LYS A 160 -6.71 8.25 -13.62
C LYS A 160 -6.40 7.07 -12.71
N ILE A 161 -6.73 5.86 -13.16
CA ILE A 161 -6.37 4.63 -12.44
C ILE A 161 -4.86 4.51 -12.32
N THR A 162 -4.12 4.76 -13.41
CA THR A 162 -2.65 4.70 -13.41
C THR A 162 -2.04 5.65 -12.38
N TYR A 163 -2.51 6.90 -12.31
CA TYR A 163 -2.00 7.88 -11.36
C TYR A 163 -2.41 7.57 -9.92
N LYS A 164 -3.63 7.11 -9.70
CA LYS A 164 -4.10 6.71 -8.37
C LYS A 164 -3.31 5.50 -7.85
N THR A 165 -3.00 4.54 -8.70
CA THR A 165 -2.12 3.41 -8.35
C THR A 165 -0.71 3.88 -7.98
N LEU A 166 -0.13 4.80 -8.76
CA LEU A 166 1.17 5.39 -8.45
C LEU A 166 1.17 6.12 -7.09
N ALA A 167 0.13 6.94 -6.85
CA ALA A 167 -0.04 7.69 -5.61
C ALA A 167 -0.16 6.75 -4.39
N MET A 168 -0.99 5.72 -4.51
CA MET A 168 -1.21 4.72 -3.46
C MET A 168 0.09 3.95 -3.14
N ALA A 169 0.76 3.45 -4.17
CA ALA A 169 2.02 2.72 -4.03
C ALA A 169 3.13 3.56 -3.39
N ALA A 170 3.26 4.83 -3.79
CA ALA A 170 4.20 5.77 -3.19
C ALA A 170 3.87 6.05 -1.72
N CYS A 171 2.59 6.28 -1.40
CA CYS A 171 2.12 6.55 -0.05
C CYS A 171 2.37 5.35 0.88
N VAL A 172 2.09 4.12 0.43
CA VAL A 172 2.39 2.90 1.20
C VAL A 172 3.89 2.76 1.43
N ASN A 173 4.70 2.92 0.37
CA ASN A 173 6.15 2.78 0.49
C ASN A 173 6.73 3.78 1.48
N VAL A 174 6.41 5.06 1.36
CA VAL A 174 6.95 6.07 2.27
C VAL A 174 6.44 5.89 3.71
N SER A 175 5.19 5.49 3.89
CA SER A 175 4.62 5.21 5.22
C SER A 175 5.31 4.00 5.87
N MET A 176 5.70 3.00 5.09
CA MET A 176 6.53 1.89 5.58
C MET A 176 7.92 2.37 6.01
N LEU A 177 8.55 3.27 5.24
CA LEU A 177 9.85 3.85 5.60
C LEU A 177 9.80 4.59 6.94
N GLN A 178 8.66 5.20 7.31
CA GLN A 178 8.48 5.87 8.61
C GLN A 178 8.46 4.90 9.81
N LEU A 179 8.30 3.59 9.59
CA LEU A 179 8.30 2.61 10.68
C LEU A 179 9.71 2.26 11.17
N SER A 180 10.76 2.60 10.41
CA SER A 180 12.13 2.18 10.72
C SER A 180 13.17 3.12 10.08
N SER A 181 14.44 2.80 10.24
CA SER A 181 15.54 3.45 9.51
C SER A 181 16.17 2.49 8.51
N GLU A 182 16.89 3.05 7.54
CA GLU A 182 17.62 2.25 6.55
C GLU A 182 18.63 1.30 7.23
N ASP A 183 19.31 1.76 8.29
CA ASP A 183 20.29 0.95 9.03
C ASP A 183 19.68 -0.26 9.74
N ILE A 184 18.48 -0.11 10.31
CA ILE A 184 17.78 -1.19 11.00
C ILE A 184 17.25 -2.21 9.98
N ILE A 185 16.63 -1.73 8.90
CA ILE A 185 16.07 -2.60 7.87
C ILE A 185 17.18 -3.34 7.13
N LYS A 186 18.26 -2.66 6.73
CA LYS A 186 19.38 -3.27 5.99
C LYS A 186 20.00 -4.46 6.72
N LYS A 187 20.07 -4.44 8.06
CA LYS A 187 20.58 -5.55 8.86
C LYS A 187 19.70 -6.81 8.81
N LYS A 188 18.42 -6.65 8.48
CA LYS A 188 17.42 -7.73 8.45
C LYS A 188 17.01 -8.15 7.04
N LEU A 189 17.38 -7.38 6.01
CA LEU A 189 17.06 -7.70 4.63
C LEU A 189 18.01 -8.76 4.06
N ASP A 190 17.44 -9.73 3.34
CA ASP A 190 18.22 -10.53 2.42
C ASP A 190 18.72 -9.68 1.22
N LEU A 191 19.77 -10.18 0.55
CA LEU A 191 20.41 -9.47 -0.55
C LEU A 191 19.48 -9.24 -1.75
N ALA A 192 18.56 -10.18 -2.03
CA ALA A 192 17.64 -10.08 -3.17
C ALA A 192 16.60 -8.97 -2.93
N THR A 193 16.09 -8.86 -1.72
CA THR A 193 15.14 -7.81 -1.31
C THR A 193 15.83 -6.44 -1.28
N TYR A 194 17.06 -6.36 -0.76
CA TYR A 194 17.83 -5.11 -0.79
C TYR A 194 18.09 -4.62 -2.22
N LYS A 195 18.37 -5.51 -3.18
CA LYS A 195 18.57 -5.16 -4.59
C LYS A 195 17.31 -4.58 -5.27
N LYS A 196 16.12 -4.85 -4.73
CA LYS A 196 14.85 -4.31 -5.25
C LYS A 196 14.49 -2.95 -4.65
N LEU A 197 15.15 -2.54 -3.56
CA LEU A 197 14.87 -1.27 -2.89
C LEU A 197 14.93 -0.04 -3.82
N PRO A 198 15.90 0.09 -4.75
CA PRO A 198 15.94 1.26 -5.64
C PRO A 198 14.70 1.42 -6.52
N SER A 199 14.10 0.34 -7.02
CA SER A 199 12.88 0.45 -7.83
C SER A 199 11.68 0.88 -6.99
N SER A 200 11.60 0.39 -5.74
CA SER A 200 10.59 0.79 -4.75
C SER A 200 10.69 2.27 -4.36
N LEU A 201 11.90 2.76 -4.12
CA LEU A 201 12.15 4.18 -3.87
C LEU A 201 11.86 5.03 -5.11
N GLY A 202 12.11 4.50 -6.30
CA GLY A 202 11.76 5.13 -7.57
C GLY A 202 10.26 5.41 -7.71
N VAL A 203 9.37 4.62 -7.10
CA VAL A 203 7.93 4.91 -7.06
C VAL A 203 7.64 6.20 -6.32
N ILE A 204 8.26 6.38 -5.15
CA ILE A 204 8.12 7.59 -4.33
C ILE A 204 8.61 8.79 -5.14
N VAL A 205 9.79 8.69 -5.75
CA VAL A 205 10.35 9.77 -6.59
C VAL A 205 9.42 10.13 -7.72
N LYS A 206 8.91 9.15 -8.49
CA LYS A 206 7.98 9.38 -9.61
C LYS A 206 6.70 10.08 -9.16
N PHE A 207 6.13 9.69 -8.03
CA PHE A 207 4.93 10.35 -7.52
C PHE A 207 5.22 11.78 -7.02
N LEU A 208 6.37 11.99 -6.36
CA LEU A 208 6.84 13.32 -5.99
C LEU A 208 6.97 14.22 -7.23
N GLU A 209 7.57 13.74 -8.31
CA GLU A 209 7.68 14.48 -9.57
C GLU A 209 6.30 14.79 -10.17
N PHE A 210 5.43 13.79 -10.23
CA PHE A 210 4.08 13.93 -10.76
C PHE A 210 3.30 15.00 -9.99
N GLY A 211 3.30 14.93 -8.65
CA GLY A 211 2.55 15.89 -7.86
C GLY A 211 3.17 17.27 -7.83
N HIS A 212 4.49 17.41 -7.96
CA HIS A 212 5.08 18.75 -8.17
C HIS A 212 4.66 19.37 -9.51
N ARG A 213 4.55 18.58 -10.59
CA ARG A 213 4.07 19.07 -11.90
C ARG A 213 2.58 19.46 -11.89
N ASN A 214 1.80 18.83 -11.01
CA ASN A 214 0.34 18.92 -10.99
C ASN A 214 -0.21 19.55 -9.70
N CYS A 215 0.63 20.18 -8.88
CA CYS A 215 0.23 20.68 -7.55
C CYS A 215 -0.92 21.69 -7.61
N ASN A 216 -1.03 22.44 -8.70
CA ASN A 216 -2.08 23.43 -8.94
C ASN A 216 -3.36 22.82 -9.53
N SER A 217 -3.31 21.61 -10.09
CA SER A 217 -4.46 20.92 -10.70
C SER A 217 -5.13 19.90 -9.79
N PHE A 218 -4.55 19.59 -8.62
CA PHE A 218 -5.16 18.72 -7.60
C PHE A 218 -6.39 19.29 -6.90
N SER A 219 -6.79 20.52 -7.19
CA SER A 219 -7.92 21.20 -6.55
C SER A 219 -9.28 20.51 -6.78
N SER A 220 -9.41 19.69 -7.83
CA SER A 220 -10.63 18.94 -8.12
C SER A 220 -10.61 17.47 -7.68
N GLU A 221 -9.45 16.91 -7.34
CA GLU A 221 -9.29 15.49 -6.97
C GLU A 221 -8.78 15.36 -5.52
N THR A 222 -9.73 15.39 -4.58
CA THR A 222 -9.45 15.39 -3.12
C THR A 222 -8.58 14.22 -2.67
N GLU A 223 -8.83 13.03 -3.19
CA GLU A 223 -8.12 11.80 -2.78
C GLU A 223 -6.65 11.80 -3.21
N ILE A 224 -6.33 12.21 -4.45
CA ILE A 224 -4.92 12.29 -4.90
C ILE A 224 -4.19 13.39 -4.14
N LYS A 225 -4.87 14.49 -3.82
CA LYS A 225 -4.32 15.56 -2.99
C LYS A 225 -3.98 15.07 -1.58
N GLU A 226 -4.85 14.27 -0.96
CA GLU A 226 -4.57 13.67 0.35
C GLU A 226 -3.34 12.75 0.30
N LEU A 227 -3.25 11.88 -0.72
CA LEU A 227 -2.10 11.01 -0.91
C LEU A 227 -0.80 11.80 -1.18
N TRP A 228 -0.88 12.89 -1.92
CA TRP A 228 0.22 13.84 -2.13
C TRP A 228 0.70 14.43 -0.80
N ASP A 229 -0.23 14.95 -0.01
CA ASP A 229 0.05 15.61 1.27
C ASP A 229 0.70 14.65 2.28
N ILE A 230 0.18 13.41 2.36
CA ILE A 230 0.75 12.34 3.19
C ILE A 230 2.15 11.98 2.69
N THR A 231 2.31 11.79 1.37
CA THR A 231 3.59 11.36 0.79
C THR A 231 4.67 12.41 1.00
N LEU A 232 4.36 13.67 0.72
CA LEU A 232 5.29 14.78 0.85
C LEU A 232 5.73 15.00 2.31
N GLY A 233 4.77 15.00 3.24
CA GLY A 233 5.07 15.09 4.67
C GLY A 233 5.95 13.93 5.12
N SER A 234 5.56 12.71 4.78
CA SER A 234 6.29 11.51 5.18
C SER A 234 7.68 11.40 4.58
N CYS A 235 7.84 11.82 3.31
CA CYS A 235 9.14 11.82 2.63
C CYS A 235 10.13 12.72 3.37
N THR A 236 9.68 13.91 3.75
CA THR A 236 10.51 14.90 4.43
C THR A 236 11.07 14.37 5.75
N ASP A 237 10.26 13.64 6.51
CA ASP A 237 10.71 13.00 7.75
C ASP A 237 11.66 11.81 7.49
N CYS A 238 11.46 11.09 6.38
CA CYS A 238 12.28 9.94 6.02
C CYS A 238 13.67 10.29 5.49
N LEU A 239 13.87 11.48 4.90
CA LEU A 239 15.14 11.83 4.22
C LEU A 239 16.38 11.72 5.11
N LEU A 240 16.25 11.93 6.41
CA LEU A 240 17.36 11.79 7.37
C LEU A 240 17.62 10.33 7.75
N LEU A 241 16.59 9.49 7.76
CA LEU A 241 16.66 8.08 8.16
C LEU A 241 16.92 7.14 6.98
N TRP A 242 16.75 7.64 5.75
CA TRP A 242 16.85 6.87 4.50
C TRP A 242 17.76 7.56 3.46
N PRO A 243 19.09 7.47 3.62
CA PRO A 243 20.06 7.98 2.66
C PRO A 243 19.86 7.51 1.21
N GLN A 244 19.34 6.30 0.97
CA GLN A 244 19.01 5.83 -0.38
C GLN A 244 17.82 6.57 -1.00
N LEU A 245 16.80 6.91 -0.22
CA LEU A 245 15.68 7.71 -0.72
C LEU A 245 16.19 9.10 -1.12
N LYS A 246 16.99 9.72 -0.24
CA LYS A 246 17.62 11.00 -0.52
C LYS A 246 18.44 10.96 -1.81
N ARG A 247 19.29 9.95 -1.97
CA ARG A 247 20.08 9.72 -3.21
C ARG A 247 19.20 9.50 -4.43
N ALA A 248 18.10 8.76 -4.31
CA ALA A 248 17.18 8.52 -5.41
C ALA A 248 16.52 9.82 -5.91
N ILE A 249 16.13 10.71 -5.00
CA ILE A 249 15.57 12.03 -5.36
C ILE A 249 16.65 12.89 -6.03
N VAL A 250 17.83 13.03 -5.42
CA VAL A 250 18.94 13.85 -5.96
C VAL A 250 19.37 13.37 -7.35
N LYS A 251 19.42 12.06 -7.57
CA LYS A 251 19.80 11.47 -8.87
C LYS A 251 18.71 11.57 -9.94
N SER A 252 17.46 11.87 -9.58
CA SER A 252 16.42 12.05 -10.60
C SER A 252 16.72 13.32 -11.40
N GLU A 253 16.65 13.21 -12.71
CA GLU A 253 16.92 14.34 -13.61
C GLU A 253 15.96 15.51 -13.34
N TYR A 254 14.71 15.20 -13.01
CA TYR A 254 13.69 16.20 -12.70
C TYR A 254 14.08 17.01 -11.46
N TRP A 255 14.33 16.37 -10.33
CA TRP A 255 14.65 17.06 -9.09
C TRP A 255 16.02 17.74 -9.13
N ALA A 256 16.98 17.19 -9.88
CA ALA A 256 18.26 17.87 -10.15
C ALA A 256 18.06 19.17 -10.95
N ARG A 257 17.11 19.20 -11.89
CA ARG A 257 16.75 20.40 -12.67
C ARG A 257 16.00 21.42 -11.81
N VAL A 258 15.00 20.98 -11.04
CA VAL A 258 14.24 21.83 -10.11
C VAL A 258 15.17 22.48 -9.08
N SER A 259 16.12 21.71 -8.53
CA SER A 259 17.10 22.23 -7.57
C SER A 259 18.01 23.29 -8.20
N ARG A 260 18.51 23.06 -9.42
CA ARG A 260 19.33 24.03 -10.16
C ARG A 260 18.57 25.31 -10.51
N GLN A 261 17.31 25.20 -10.94
CA GLN A 261 16.47 26.36 -11.26
C GLN A 261 16.10 27.19 -10.03
N LYS A 262 15.95 26.56 -8.86
CA LYS A 262 15.52 27.22 -7.61
C LYS A 262 16.67 27.66 -6.69
N ALA A 263 17.91 27.21 -6.95
CA ALA A 263 19.13 27.69 -6.27
C ALA A 263 19.41 29.20 -6.48
N VAL A 264 18.57 29.90 -7.25
CA VAL A 264 18.73 31.32 -7.56
C VAL A 264 18.38 32.25 -6.39
N THR A 265 17.70 31.81 -5.32
CA THR A 265 17.70 32.42 -3.95
C THR A 265 16.60 31.77 -3.09
N GLN A 266 16.86 31.57 -1.78
CA GLN A 266 15.86 31.13 -0.78
C GLN A 266 14.59 32.01 -0.79
N GLU A 267 14.76 33.28 -1.16
CA GLU A 267 13.71 34.29 -1.31
C GLU A 267 12.75 33.98 -2.48
N ARG A 268 13.27 33.55 -3.63
CA ARG A 268 12.46 33.05 -4.76
C ARG A 268 11.73 31.75 -4.43
N LEU A 269 12.34 30.86 -3.63
CA LEU A 269 11.69 29.65 -3.14
C LEU A 269 10.45 29.97 -2.29
N ASN A 270 10.53 30.98 -1.43
CA ASN A 270 9.40 31.46 -0.61
C ASN A 270 8.31 32.16 -1.44
N GLN A 271 8.66 32.76 -2.58
CA GLN A 271 7.69 33.41 -3.48
C GLN A 271 6.96 32.43 -4.42
N VAL A 272 7.64 31.37 -4.88
CA VAL A 272 7.12 30.44 -5.92
C VAL A 272 6.45 29.20 -5.32
N CYS A 273 6.80 28.80 -4.10
CA CYS A 273 6.28 27.60 -3.47
C CYS A 273 5.60 27.91 -2.13
N LYS A 274 4.28 28.02 -2.14
CA LYS A 274 3.49 28.27 -0.92
C LYS A 274 3.46 27.07 0.03
N ASP A 275 3.69 25.85 -0.47
CA ASP A 275 3.72 24.64 0.33
C ASP A 275 5.04 24.54 1.14
N GLU A 276 4.93 24.66 2.45
CA GLU A 276 6.05 24.56 3.39
C GLU A 276 6.73 23.19 3.37
N ARG A 277 5.97 22.10 3.19
CA ARG A 277 6.51 20.74 3.16
C ARG A 277 7.40 20.54 1.94
N LEU A 278 6.97 21.08 0.81
CA LEU A 278 7.74 21.05 -0.44
C LEU A 278 9.01 21.91 -0.34
N ARG A 279 8.94 23.08 0.31
CA ARG A 279 10.13 23.90 0.61
C ARG A 279 11.13 23.14 1.49
N LYS A 280 10.65 22.46 2.54
CA LYS A 280 11.50 21.64 3.43
C LYS A 280 12.15 20.47 2.69
N LEU A 281 11.39 19.76 1.83
CA LEU A 281 11.92 18.71 0.96
C LEU A 281 13.04 19.26 0.05
N LEU A 282 12.78 20.37 -0.63
CA LEU A 282 13.73 21.00 -1.55
C LEU A 282 15.02 21.45 -0.83
N ALA A 283 14.90 22.03 0.37
CA ALA A 283 16.07 22.38 1.18
C ALA A 283 16.93 21.14 1.48
N LEU A 284 16.31 20.05 1.97
CA LEU A 284 17.02 18.82 2.31
C LEU A 284 17.71 18.15 1.10
N VAL A 285 17.18 18.35 -0.10
CA VAL A 285 17.74 17.82 -1.36
C VAL A 285 18.84 18.75 -1.91
N ALA A 286 18.67 20.06 -1.84
CA ALA A 286 19.58 21.06 -2.41
C ALA A 286 20.95 21.13 -1.69
N PHE A 287 20.98 20.98 -0.35
CA PHE A 287 22.24 21.01 0.44
C PHE A 287 23.02 19.69 0.42
N SER A 288 22.91 18.92 -0.66
CA SER A 288 23.48 17.56 -0.75
C SER A 288 24.44 17.36 -1.93
N ASN A 289 24.74 18.46 -2.64
CA ASN A 289 25.77 18.51 -3.67
C ASN A 289 27.10 18.95 -3.07
#